data_AF-A0A2C2UYK4-F1
#
_entry.id   AF-A0A2C2UYK4-F1
#
_cell.length_a   1.000
_cell.length_b   1.000
_cell.length_c   1.000
_cell.angle_alpha   90.00
_cell.angle_beta   90.00
_cell.angle_gamma   90.00
#
_symmetry.space_group_name_H-M   'P 1'
#
loop_
_entity.id
_entity.type
_entity.pdbx_description
1 polymer ?
#
loop_
_entity_poly.entity_id
_entity_poly.type
_entity_poly.pdbx_seq_one_letter_code
_entity_poly.pdbx_strand_id
1 'polypeptide(L)' 'MKTALNQLSGKITDDQMREMNYQVNVNGNSALEVATQFLQIEGLLEK' A
#
# COMPACT_ATOMS: atom_id res chain seq x y z
N MET A 1 3.23 13.71 13.56
CA MET A 1 2.21 12.90 12.87
C MET A 1 2.03 13.22 11.38
N LYS A 2 2.40 14.41 10.86
CA LYS A 2 2.37 14.68 9.40
C LYS A 2 3.51 14.01 8.60
N THR A 3 4.58 13.55 9.23
CA THR A 3 5.81 13.12 8.53
C THR A 3 5.67 11.79 7.80
N ALA A 4 5.16 10.75 8.46
CA ALA A 4 5.03 9.42 7.85
C ALA A 4 3.95 9.38 6.76
N LEU A 5 2.78 9.98 7.02
CA LEU A 5 1.68 9.98 6.05
C LEU A 5 2.03 10.77 4.78
N ASN A 6 2.81 11.85 4.90
CA ASN A 6 3.28 12.63 3.76
C ASN A 6 4.26 11.84 2.87
N GLN A 7 4.91 10.80 3.38
CA GLN A 7 5.76 9.95 2.54
C GLN A 7 4.93 9.16 1.52
N LEU A 8 3.64 8.93 1.78
CA LEU A 8 2.73 8.27 0.83
C LEU A 8 2.25 9.19 -0.29
N SER A 9 2.35 10.51 -0.11
CA SER A 9 1.89 11.48 -1.10
C SER A 9 2.64 11.32 -2.41
N GLY A 10 1.91 11.03 -3.49
CA GLY A 10 2.48 10.84 -4.83
C GLY A 10 3.13 9.48 -5.07
N LYS A 11 3.13 8.56 -4.09
CA LYS A 11 3.66 7.19 -4.24
C LYS A 11 2.61 6.15 -4.63
N ILE A 12 1.33 6.46 -4.43
CA ILE A 12 0.23 5.58 -4.80
C ILE A 12 -0.46 6.17 -6.02
N THR A 13 -0.27 5.54 -7.17
CA THR A 13 -1.07 5.82 -8.37
C THR A 13 -2.48 5.23 -8.23
N ASP A 14 -3.43 5.78 -8.98
CA ASP A 14 -4.80 5.27 -9.02
C ASP A 14 -4.87 3.78 -9.40
N ASP A 15 -4.01 3.33 -10.32
CA ASP A 15 -3.92 1.93 -10.73
C ASP A 15 -3.41 1.03 -9.61
N GLN A 16 -2.35 1.45 -8.90
CA GLN A 16 -1.84 0.70 -7.73
C GLN A 16 -2.90 0.60 -6.63
N MET A 17 -3.68 1.66 -6.40
CA MET A 17 -4.76 1.64 -5.40
C MET A 17 -5.88 0.68 -5.82
N ARG A 18 -6.27 0.70 -7.09
CA ARG A 18 -7.27 -0.25 -7.63
C ARG A 18 -6.81 -1.69 -7.52
N GLU A 19 -5.56 -1.98 -7.85
CA GLU A 19 -4.99 -3.32 -7.75
C GLU A 19 -4.99 -3.81 -6.30
N MET A 20 -4.49 -3.00 -5.35
CA MET A 20 -4.52 -3.37 -3.93
C MET A 20 -5.94 -3.60 -3.42
N ASN A 21 -6.91 -2.78 -3.84
CA ASN A 21 -8.31 -2.97 -3.50
C ASN A 21 -8.89 -4.26 -4.09
N TYR A 22 -8.48 -4.64 -5.30
CA TYR A 22 -8.88 -5.90 -5.92
C TYR A 22 -8.34 -7.10 -5.14
N GLN A 23 -7.05 -7.07 -4.76
CA GLN A 23 -6.42 -8.11 -3.95
C GLN A 23 -7.16 -8.35 -2.63
N VAL A 24 -7.63 -7.29 -1.96
CA VAL A 24 -8.37 -7.42 -0.71
C VAL A 24 -9.82 -7.84 -0.95
N ASN A 25 -10.56 -7.11 -1.78
CA ASN A 25 -12.01 -7.26 -1.88
C ASN A 25 -12.45 -8.46 -2.74
N VAL A 26 -11.63 -8.86 -3.71
CA VAL A 26 -11.96 -9.94 -4.65
C VAL A 26 -11.15 -11.20 -4.34
N ASN A 27 -9.83 -11.07 -4.15
CA ASN A 27 -8.98 -12.23 -3.87
C ASN A 27 -8.99 -12.64 -2.39
N GLY A 28 -9.55 -11.80 -1.50
CA GLY A 28 -9.69 -12.12 -0.07
C GLY A 28 -8.39 -12.00 0.72
N ASN A 29 -7.36 -11.33 0.18
CA ASN A 29 -6.10 -11.13 0.88
C ASN A 29 -6.29 -10.17 2.07
N SER A 30 -5.44 -10.32 3.09
CA SER A 30 -5.45 -9.41 4.23
C SER A 30 -5.00 -8.01 3.81
N ALA A 31 -5.80 -6.99 4.14
CA ALA A 31 -5.43 -5.60 3.92
C ALA A 31 -4.09 -5.23 4.58
N LEU A 32 -3.78 -5.83 5.73
CA LEU A 32 -2.49 -5.65 6.41
C LEU A 32 -1.33 -6.18 5.57
N GLU A 33 -1.49 -7.37 5.00
CA GLU A 33 -0.44 -8.01 4.21
C GLU A 33 -0.19 -7.23 2.92
N VAL A 34 -1.26 -6.87 2.21
CA VAL A 34 -1.19 -6.07 0.97
C VAL A 34 -0.55 -4.71 1.24
N ALA A 35 -0.93 -4.02 2.31
CA ALA A 35 -0.33 -2.74 2.68
C ALA A 35 1.13 -2.88 3.09
N THR A 36 1.49 -3.90 3.86
CA THR A 36 2.88 -4.15 4.29
C THR A 36 3.79 -4.41 3.08
N GLN A 37 3.34 -5.26 2.16
CA GLN A 37 4.08 -5.53 0.92
C GLN A 37 4.27 -4.26 0.08
N PHE A 38 3.21 -3.45 -0.09
CA PHE A 38 3.31 -2.18 -0.80
C PHE A 38 4.34 -1.25 -0.17
N LEU A 39 4.30 -1.07 1.16
CA LEU A 39 5.23 -0.20 1.86
C LEU A 39 6.68 -0.71 1.77
N GLN A 40 6.90 -2.04 1.78
CA GLN A 40 8.21 -2.64 1.59
C GLN A 40 8.75 -2.44 0.17
N ILE A 41 7.91 -2.61 -0.85
CA ILE A 41 8.27 -2.38 -2.25
C ILE A 41 8.62 -0.91 -2.51
N GLU A 42 7.88 0.02 -1.91
CA GLU A 42 8.11 1.46 -2.03
C GLU A 42 9.29 1.99 -1.18
N GLY A 43 9.95 1.11 -0.42
CA GLY A 43 11.07 1.45 0.47
C GLY A 43 10.64 2.30 1.67
N LEU A 44 9.36 2.24 2.05
CA LEU A 44 8.77 2.98 3.17
C LEU A 44 8.72 2.18 4.47
N LEU A 45 8.92 0.86 4.38
CA LEU A 45 8.92 -0.05 5.51
C LEU A 45 10.02 -1.11 5.32
N GLU A 46 10.79 -1.37 6.36
CA GLU A 46 11.79 -2.44 6.35
C GLU A 46 11.14 -3.83 6.38
N LYS A 47 11.93 -4.85 6.03
CA LYS A 47 11.46 -6.22 5.89
C LYS A 47 11.35 -6.96 7.22
#